data_AF-A0A9E0ZW25-F1
#
_entry.id   AF-A0A9E0ZW25-F1
#
_cell.length_a   1.000
_cell.length_b   1.000
_cell.length_c   1.000
_cell.angle_alpha   90.00
_cell.angle_beta   90.00
_cell.angle_gamma   90.00
#
_symmetry.space_group_name_H-M   'P 1'
#
loop_
_entity.id
_entity.type
_entity.pdbx_description
1 polymer ?
#
loop_
_entity_poly.entity_id
_entity_poly.type
_entity_poly.pdbx_seq_one_letter_code
_entity_poly.pdbx_strand_id
1 'polypeptide(L)' 'MKAKTNGVSLYKKGKTEVEINFPNGDIACRWCWLFLKYEENYKRYSCRLTSEWILDPLNCVGEQCPLKIKE' A
#
# COMPACT_ATOMS: atom_id res chain seq x y z
N MET A 1 29.23 -14.06 31.12
CA MET A 1 27.91 -13.40 31.07
C MET A 1 27.35 -13.55 29.66
N LYS A 2 26.23 -14.25 29.46
CA LYS A 2 25.58 -14.33 28.14
C LYS A 2 24.79 -13.02 27.92
N ALA A 3 25.14 -12.28 26.89
CA ALA A 3 24.40 -11.09 26.47
C ALA A 3 22.94 -11.48 26.19
N LYS A 4 21.99 -10.90 26.92
CA LYS A 4 20.57 -11.01 26.57
C LYS A 4 20.37 -10.20 25.28
N THR A 5 20.26 -10.88 24.15
CA THR A 5 19.82 -10.27 22.91
C THR A 5 18.33 -9.96 23.05
N ASN A 6 17.97 -8.77 23.53
CA ASN A 6 16.58 -8.28 23.61
C ASN A 6 15.97 -8.01 22.21
N GLY A 7 16.45 -8.67 21.17
CA GLY A 7 16.06 -8.46 19.78
C GLY A 7 15.53 -9.73 19.13
N VAL A 8 14.88 -9.57 17.98
CA VAL A 8 14.38 -10.68 17.17
C VAL A 8 15.56 -11.36 16.46
N SER A 9 15.72 -12.66 16.68
CA SER A 9 16.83 -13.45 16.13
C SER A 9 16.59 -13.95 14.70
N LEU A 10 15.33 -14.13 14.30
CA LEU A 10 14.95 -14.61 12.97
C LEU A 10 13.54 -14.15 12.60
N TYR A 11 13.35 -13.83 11.32
CA TYR A 11 12.03 -13.67 10.72
C TYR A 11 11.83 -14.75 9.65
N LYS A 12 10.66 -15.41 9.64
CA LYS A 12 10.20 -16.18 8.49
C LYS A 12 9.58 -15.21 7.49
N LYS A 13 9.97 -15.33 6.22
CA LYS A 13 9.48 -14.48 5.13
C LYS A 13 8.44 -15.26 4.31
N GLY A 14 7.31 -14.64 4.05
CA GLY A 14 6.32 -15.08 3.08
C GLY A 14 6.05 -13.95 2.09
N LYS A 15 5.61 -14.29 0.88
CA LYS A 15 5.18 -13.31 -0.13
C LYS A 15 3.79 -13.72 -0.62
N THR A 16 3.00 -12.72 -0.97
CA THR A 16 1.72 -12.90 -1.64
C THR A 16 1.63 -11.92 -2.79
N GLU A 17 0.89 -12.28 -3.83
CA GLU A 17 0.54 -11.42 -4.94
C GLU A 17 -0.92 -10.99 -4.80
N VAL A 18 -1.24 -9.81 -5.31
CA VAL A 18 -2.57 -9.19 -5.19
C VAL A 18 -2.90 -8.56 -6.54
N GLU A 19 -4.06 -8.88 -7.08
CA GLU A 19 -4.58 -8.29 -8.30
C GLU A 19 -5.53 -7.11 -7.98
N ILE A 20 -5.42 -6.04 -8.77
CA ILE A 20 -6.29 -4.86 -8.67
C ILE A 20 -6.88 -4.61 -10.04
N ASN A 21 -8.21 -4.56 -10.09
CA ASN A 21 -8.95 -4.37 -11.33
C ASN A 21 -9.24 -2.89 -11.56
N PHE A 22 -8.89 -2.39 -12.75
CA PHE A 22 -9.13 -1.02 -13.18
C PHE A 22 -10.20 -1.01 -14.29
N PRO A 23 -11.45 -0.64 -13.97
CA PRO A 23 -12.54 -0.70 -14.95
C PRO A 23 -12.31 0.31 -16.07
N ASN A 24 -12.54 -0.11 -17.33
CA ASN A 24 -12.39 0.74 -18.52
C ASN A 24 -11.02 1.42 -18.67
N GLY A 25 -9.96 0.85 -18.08
CA GLY A 25 -8.63 1.46 -18.09
C GLY A 25 -8.50 2.68 -17.18
N ASP A 26 -9.45 2.91 -16.27
CA ASP A 26 -9.38 3.98 -15.28
C ASP A 26 -8.41 3.60 -14.14
N ILE A 27 -7.14 3.96 -14.31
CA ILE A 27 -6.07 3.62 -13.39
C ILE A 27 -5.93 4.70 -12.32
N ALA A 28 -6.64 4.51 -11.21
CA ALA A 28 -6.61 5.41 -10.06
C ALA A 28 -6.71 4.66 -8.73
N CYS A 29 -6.19 5.25 -7.66
CA CYS A 29 -6.18 4.67 -6.33
C CYS A 29 -7.56 4.34 -5.79
N ARG A 30 -8.64 4.99 -6.25
CA ARG A 30 -10.03 4.69 -5.89
C ARG A 30 -10.44 3.23 -6.11
N TRP A 31 -9.80 2.54 -7.05
CA TRP A 31 -10.03 1.12 -7.34
C TRP A 31 -9.18 0.18 -6.48
N CYS A 32 -8.20 0.73 -5.77
CA CYS A 32 -7.30 0.01 -4.88
C CYS A 32 -7.94 -0.20 -3.49
N TRP A 33 -9.13 -0.81 -3.45
CA TRP A 33 -9.90 -1.11 -2.24
C TRP A 33 -9.14 -1.82 -1.11
N LEU A 34 -8.10 -2.60 -1.44
CA LEU A 34 -7.30 -3.33 -0.45
C LEU A 34 -6.32 -2.43 0.32
N PHE A 35 -5.83 -1.36 -0.32
CA PHE A 35 -4.78 -0.53 0.28
C PHE A 35 -5.20 0.93 0.45
N LEU A 36 -6.14 1.45 -0.31
CA LEU A 36 -6.65 2.80 -0.14
C LEU A 36 -7.56 2.85 1.09
N LYS A 37 -7.19 3.67 2.08
CA LYS A 37 -7.98 3.90 3.28
C LYS A 37 -8.21 5.38 3.49
N TYR A 38 -9.46 5.75 3.77
CA TYR A 38 -9.75 7.07 4.33
C TYR A 38 -9.42 7.08 5.82
N GLU A 39 -8.52 7.96 6.22
CA GLU A 39 -8.12 8.15 7.61
C GLU A 39 -8.92 9.31 8.20
N GLU A 40 -10.02 8.99 8.89
CA GLU A 40 -11.02 9.95 9.41
C GLU A 40 -10.38 11.07 10.25
N ASN A 41 -9.44 10.72 11.14
CA ASN A 41 -8.76 11.67 12.02
C ASN A 41 -7.96 12.74 11.25
N TYR A 42 -7.54 12.44 10.03
CA TYR A 42 -6.73 13.34 9.19
C TYR A 42 -7.53 13.89 8.02
N LYS A 43 -8.79 13.44 7.83
CA LYS A 43 -9.65 13.74 6.68
C LYS A 43 -8.94 13.55 5.34
N ARG A 44 -8.09 12.52 5.24
CA ARG A 44 -7.21 12.26 4.10
C ARG A 44 -7.15 10.78 3.78
N TYR A 45 -6.85 10.47 2.52
CA TYR A 45 -6.59 9.09 2.11
C TYR A 45 -5.13 8.71 2.33
N SER A 46 -4.90 7.44 2.67
CA SER A 46 -3.57 6.84 2.76
C SER A 46 -3.52 5.49 2.05
N CYS A 47 -2.33 5.12 1.58
CA CYS A 47 -2.05 3.79 1.06
C CYS A 47 -1.47 2.91 2.17
N ARG A 48 -2.17 1.83 2.53
CA ARG A 48 -1.74 0.88 3.58
C ARG A 48 -0.55 0.00 3.18
N LEU A 49 -0.21 -0.05 1.90
CA LEU A 49 0.96 -0.77 1.40
C LEU A 49 2.24 0.06 1.51
N THR A 50 2.18 1.34 1.13
CA THR A 50 3.36 2.21 1.04
C THR A 50 3.44 3.22 2.19
N SER A 51 2.37 3.38 2.96
CA SER A 51 2.18 4.44 3.98
C SER A 51 2.14 5.86 3.43
N GLU A 52 1.93 6.03 2.12
CA GLU A 52 1.84 7.32 1.46
C GLU A 52 0.48 8.00 1.69
N TRP A 53 0.47 9.33 1.86
CA TRP A 53 -0.76 10.13 1.84
C TRP A 53 -1.19 10.40 0.40
N ILE A 54 -2.38 9.95 0.02
CA ILE A 54 -2.91 10.09 -1.33
C ILE A 54 -3.75 11.36 -1.40
N LEU A 55 -3.27 12.35 -2.15
CA LEU A 55 -3.93 13.65 -2.28
C LEU A 55 -5.18 13.60 -3.16
N ASP A 56 -5.11 12.90 -4.29
CA ASP A 56 -6.21 12.76 -5.24
C ASP A 56 -6.43 11.29 -5.65
N PRO A 57 -7.08 10.48 -4.79
CA PRO A 57 -7.29 9.07 -5.09
C PRO A 57 -8.23 8.84 -6.27
N LEU A 58 -8.97 9.85 -6.73
CA LEU A 58 -9.96 9.69 -7.79
C LEU A 58 -9.31 9.69 -9.18
N ASN A 59 -8.20 10.41 -9.35
CA ASN A 59 -7.57 10.62 -10.66
C ASN A 59 -6.11 10.15 -10.73
N CYS A 60 -5.46 9.85 -9.61
CA CYS A 60 -4.06 9.42 -9.63
C CYS A 60 -3.80 8.14 -8.82
N VAL A 61 -2.60 7.62 -9.05
CA VAL A 61 -1.97 6.56 -8.25
C VAL A 61 -0.88 7.21 -7.41
N GLY A 62 -0.66 6.70 -6.19
CA GLY A 62 0.42 7.20 -5.33
C GLY A 62 1.80 7.07 -5.98
N GLU A 63 2.69 8.01 -5.70
CA GLU A 63 4.02 8.11 -6.29
C GLU A 63 4.91 6.91 -5.96
N GLN A 64 4.68 6.30 -4.79
CA GLN A 64 5.44 5.13 -4.34
C GLN A 64 4.77 3.80 -4.68
N CYS A 65 3.67 3.83 -5.44
CA CYS A 65 2.92 2.62 -5.73
C CYS A 65 3.76 1.65 -6.58
N PRO A 66 3.88 0.37 -6.19
CA PRO A 66 4.65 -0.61 -6.95
C PRO A 66 3.89 -1.15 -8.18
N LEU A 67 2.71 -0.61 -8.50
CA LEU A 67 1.92 -1.02 -9.66
C LEU A 67 2.77 -0.90 -10.93
N LYS A 68 2.98 -2.04 -11.59
CA LYS A 68 3.58 -2.09 -12.93
C LYS A 68 2.47 -2.36 -13.91
N ILE A 69 1.97 -1.32 -14.55
CA ILE A 69 0.98 -1.45 -15.62
C ILE A 69 1.73 -2.06 -16.82
N LYS A 70 1.32 -3.26 -17.22
CA LYS A 70 1.78 -3.87 -18.47
C LYS A 70 0.79 -3.42 -19.55
N GLU A 71 1.29 -2.71 -20.56
CA GLU A 71 0.56 -2.42 -21.80
C GLU A 71 0.23 -3.69 -22.59
#